data_AF-A0A660PZI7-F1
#
_entry.id   AF-A0A660PZI7-F1
#
_cell.length_a   1.000
_cell.length_b   1.000
_cell.length_c   1.000
_cell.angle_alpha   90.00
_cell.angle_beta   90.00
_cell.angle_gamma   90.00
#
_symmetry.space_group_name_H-M   'P 1'
#
loop_
_entity.id
_entity.type
_entity.pdbx_description
1 polymer ?
#
loop_
_entity_poly.entity_id
_entity_poly.type
_entity_poly.pdbx_seq_one_letter_code
_entity_poly.pdbx_strand_id
1 'polypeptide(L)' 'MISKCRIRLLSLSMLVLISVTVIYIPGFSNSLDLKTQFQSELEALYDQYRFPGVTAAYILPDGTVGAFAVG' A
#
# COMPACT_ATOMS: atom_id res chain seq x y z
N MET A 1 21.57 -30.99 29.77
CA MET A 1 20.36 -30.92 28.91
C MET A 1 19.56 -29.60 29.03
N ILE A 2 20.13 -28.53 29.62
CA ILE A 2 19.42 -27.28 29.99
C ILE A 2 19.47 -26.17 28.90
N SER A 3 20.46 -26.16 28.00
CA SER A 3 20.58 -25.12 26.96
C SER A 3 19.52 -25.18 25.85
N LYS A 4 18.98 -26.37 25.53
CA LYS A 4 18.03 -26.56 24.42
C LYS A 4 16.66 -25.91 24.70
N CYS A 5 16.28 -25.78 25.98
CA CYS A 5 15.02 -25.15 26.39
C CYS A 5 15.09 -23.62 26.31
N ARG A 6 16.22 -23.03 26.72
CA ARG A 6 16.49 -21.58 26.67
C ARG A 6 16.53 -21.04 25.23
N ILE A 7 17.14 -21.79 24.32
CA ILE A 7 17.24 -21.42 22.89
C ILE A 7 15.87 -21.50 22.18
N ARG A 8 15.05 -22.51 22.50
CA ARG A 8 13.68 -22.61 21.94
C ARG A 8 12.77 -21.49 22.44
N LEU A 9 12.92 -21.07 23.69
CA LEU A 9 12.14 -19.97 24.26
C LEU A 9 12.51 -18.62 23.63
N LEU A 10 13.81 -18.40 23.39
CA LEU A 10 14.30 -17.20 22.69
C LEU A 10 13.82 -17.14 21.23
N SER A 11 13.82 -18.28 20.51
CA SER A 11 13.39 -18.29 19.11
C SER A 11 11.90 -18.00 18.94
N LEU A 12 11.05 -18.51 19.84
CA LEU A 12 9.61 -18.23 19.82
C LEU A 12 9.32 -16.76 20.12
N SER A 13 10.01 -16.17 21.10
CA SER A 13 9.88 -14.74 21.42
C SER A 13 10.27 -13.85 20.23
N MET A 14 11.37 -14.17 19.55
CA MET A 14 11.81 -13.45 18.35
C MET A 14 10.78 -13.53 17.21
N LEU A 15 10.21 -14.72 16.98
CA LEU A 15 9.16 -14.93 15.96
C LEU A 15 7.89 -14.14 16.25
N VAL A 16 7.50 -14.04 17.52
CA VAL A 16 6.35 -13.22 17.96
C VAL A 16 6.63 -11.74 17.74
N LEU A 17 7.83 -11.26 18.06
CA LEU A 17 8.22 -9.85 17.84
C LEU A 17 8.24 -9.48 16.34
N ILE A 18 8.71 -10.38 15.48
CA ILE A 18 8.73 -10.17 14.02
C ILE A 18 7.30 -10.16 13.44
N SER A 19 6.42 -11.04 13.90
CA SER A 19 5.04 -11.07 13.41
C SER A 19 4.23 -9.84 13.83
N VAL A 20 4.43 -9.32 15.05
CA VAL A 20 3.78 -8.08 15.50
C VAL A 20 4.26 -6.87 14.69
N THR A 21 5.54 -6.80 14.33
CA THR A 21 6.09 -5.67 13.54
C THR A 21 5.61 -5.64 12.10
N VAL A 22 5.35 -6.79 11.47
CA VAL A 22 4.83 -6.86 10.09
C VAL A 22 3.37 -6.37 10.00
N ILE A 23 2.56 -6.62 11.04
CA ILE A 23 1.13 -6.23 11.06
C ILE A 23 0.96 -4.73 11.32
N TYR A 24 1.89 -4.11 12.04
CA TYR A 24 1.85 -2.71 12.46
C TYR A 24 2.49 -1.73 11.46
N ILE A 25 2.48 -2.02 10.16
CA ILE A 25 2.89 -1.06 9.12
C ILE A 25 1.63 -0.36 8.57
N PRO A 26 1.13 0.72 9.20
CA PRO A 26 -0.08 1.42 8.77
C PRO A 26 0.10 2.23 7.46
N GLY A 27 1.26 2.17 6.82
CA GLY A 27 1.59 3.05 5.68
C GLY A 27 1.41 2.44 4.29
N PHE A 28 1.40 1.11 4.16
CA PHE A 28 1.51 0.50 2.82
C PHE A 28 0.15 0.33 2.11
N SER A 29 -0.94 0.19 2.86
CA SER A 29 -2.26 -0.12 2.29
C SER A 29 -2.96 1.09 1.64
N ASN A 30 -2.69 2.32 2.09
CA ASN A 30 -3.39 3.51 1.58
C ASN A 30 -3.01 3.87 0.13
N SER A 31 -1.78 3.57 -0.28
CA SER A 31 -1.30 3.93 -1.63
C SER A 31 -1.96 3.11 -2.74
N LEU A 32 -2.30 1.84 -2.47
CA LEU A 32 -2.99 0.97 -3.42
C LEU A 32 -4.44 1.44 -3.62
N ASP A 33 -5.12 1.76 -2.52
CA ASP A 33 -6.52 2.23 -2.53
C ASP A 33 -6.66 3.57 -3.27
N LEU A 34 -5.75 4.51 -3.02
CA LEU A 34 -5.78 5.83 -3.65
C LEU A 34 -5.56 5.76 -5.17
N LYS A 35 -4.69 4.88 -5.64
CA LYS A 35 -4.49 4.65 -7.08
C LYS A 35 -5.76 4.12 -7.75
N THR A 36 -6.41 3.14 -7.14
CA THR A 36 -7.64 2.54 -7.67
C THR A 36 -8.80 3.54 -7.66
N GLN A 37 -8.97 4.32 -6.59
CA GLN A 37 -9.98 5.37 -6.54
C GLN A 37 -9.73 6.45 -7.60
N PHE A 38 -8.51 6.95 -7.71
CA PHE A 38 -8.18 8.01 -8.67
C PHE A 38 -8.42 7.56 -10.11
N GLN A 39 -8.05 6.32 -10.46
CA GLN A 39 -8.34 5.76 -11.78
C GLN A 39 -9.84 5.65 -12.03
N SER A 40 -10.61 5.12 -11.07
CA SER A 40 -12.07 4.97 -11.20
C SER A 40 -12.78 6.31 -11.40
N GLU A 41 -12.34 7.37 -10.72
CA GLU A 41 -12.91 8.71 -10.89
C GLU A 41 -12.56 9.30 -12.26
N LEU A 42 -11.32 9.12 -12.71
CA LEU A 42 -10.89 9.59 -14.02
C LEU A 42 -11.64 8.87 -15.16
N GLU A 43 -11.89 7.56 -15.02
CA GLU A 43 -12.72 6.77 -15.92
C GLU A 43 -14.18 7.25 -15.91
N ALA A 44 -14.77 7.52 -14.74
CA ALA A 44 -16.13 8.05 -14.65
C ALA A 44 -16.28 9.43 -15.35
N LEU A 45 -15.26 10.29 -15.22
CA LEU A 45 -15.21 11.57 -15.95
C LEU A 45 -15.05 11.36 -17.45
N TYR A 46 -14.19 10.43 -17.88
CA TYR A 46 -14.04 10.07 -19.28
C TYR A 46 -15.36 9.59 -19.88
N ASP A 47 -16.09 8.71 -19.19
CA ASP A 47 -17.38 8.20 -19.65
C ASP A 47 -18.45 9.30 -19.70
N GLN A 48 -18.47 10.20 -18.70
CA GLN A 48 -19.44 11.29 -18.62
C GLN A 48 -19.27 12.31 -19.75
N TYR A 49 -18.02 12.70 -20.03
CA TYR A 49 -17.73 13.80 -20.96
C TYR A 49 -17.21 13.34 -22.32
N ARG A 50 -16.91 12.05 -22.47
CA ARG A 50 -16.35 11.40 -23.67
C ARG A 50 -15.17 12.17 -24.24
N PHE A 51 -14.20 12.47 -23.38
CA PHE A 51 -12.95 13.06 -23.81
C PHE A 51 -12.28 12.14 -24.84
N PRO A 52 -11.56 12.67 -25.85
CA PRO A 52 -10.77 11.85 -26.76
C PRO A 52 -9.54 11.21 -26.09
N GLY A 53 -9.19 11.69 -24.90
CA GLY A 53 -8.06 11.24 -24.10
C GLY A 53 -7.76 12.25 -23.01
N VAL A 54 -7.49 11.79 -21.80
CA VAL A 54 -7.09 12.61 -20.66
C VAL A 54 -5.95 11.94 -19.91
N THR A 55 -5.01 12.74 -19.44
CA THR A 55 -3.91 12.31 -18.58
C THR A 55 -3.90 13.21 -17.36
N ALA A 56 -3.80 12.61 -16.18
CA ALA A 56 -3.76 13.32 -14.92
C ALA A 56 -2.63 12.78 -14.04
N ALA A 57 -1.98 13.66 -13.29
CA ALA A 57 -0.92 13.30 -12.36
C ALA A 57 -1.06 14.09 -11.06
N TYR A 58 -0.62 13.49 -9.96
CA TYR A 58 -0.64 14.10 -8.64
C TYR A 58 0.65 13.84 -7.87
N ILE A 59 0.90 14.70 -6.89
CA ILE A 59 1.98 14.58 -5.91
C ILE A 59 1.36 14.80 -4.53
N LEU A 60 1.48 13.83 -3.64
CA LEU A 60 0.99 13.90 -2.27
C LEU A 60 2.08 14.48 -1.33
N PRO A 61 1.70 15.01 -0.15
CA PRO A 61 2.65 15.61 0.79
C PRO A 61 3.72 14.66 1.34
N ASP A 62 3.47 13.36 1.29
CA ASP A 62 4.42 12.30 1.64
C ASP A 62 5.44 12.02 0.51
N GLY A 63 5.34 12.73 -0.62
CA GLY A 63 6.18 12.55 -1.80
C GLY A 63 5.68 11.47 -2.76
N THR A 64 4.53 10.85 -2.50
CA THR A 64 3.94 9.86 -3.41
C THR A 64 3.49 10.53 -4.70
N VAL A 65 3.94 9.99 -5.83
CA VAL A 65 3.57 10.47 -7.17
C VAL A 65 2.72 9.42 -7.88
N GLY A 66 1.66 9.86 -8.55
CA GLY A 66 0.82 9.02 -9.39
C GLY A 66 0.50 9.70 -10.71
N ALA A 67 0.33 8.92 -11.77
CA ALA A 67 -0.12 9.39 -13.07
C ALA A 67 -1.02 8.34 -13.72
N PHE A 68 -2.08 8.79 -14.37
CA PHE A 68 -3.10 7.95 -15.01
C PHE A 68 -3.49 8.57 -16.35
N ALA A 69 -3.83 7.71 -17.31
CA ALA A 69 -4.33 8.11 -18.61
C ALA A 69 -5.51 7.22 -19.03
N VAL A 70 -6.53 7.83 -19.61
CA VAL A 70 -7.70 7.16 -20.19
C VAL A 70 -8.04 7.85 -21.51
N GLY A 71 -8.42 7.10 -22.54
CA GLY A 71 -8.46 7.58 -23.93
C GLY A 71 -8.91 6.51 -24.89
#